data_AF-A0A480VJT1-F1
#
_entry.id   AF-A0A480VJT1-F1
#
_cell.length_a   1.000
_cell.length_b   1.000
_cell.length_c   1.000
_cell.angle_alpha   90.00
_cell.angle_beta   90.00
_cell.angle_gamma   90.00
#
_symmetry.space_group_name_H-M   'P 1'
#
loop_
_entity.id
_entity.type
_entity.pdbx_description
1 polymer ?
#
loop_
_entity_poly.entity_id
_entity_poly.type
_entity_poly.pdbx_seq_one_letter_code
_entity_poly.pdbx_strand_id
1 'polypeptide(L)'
;MQSAMFLTVHHDCGPMDKSAGTGPKSEEKREKMKRTLLKDWKTRLSYFLQNSSSPGKPKTGKKSKPQTFIKPSPEEAQLWAEAFDELLASKYGLAAFRAFLKSEFCEENIEFWLACEDFKKTKSQPRSTA
;
A
#
# COMPACT_ATOMS: atom_id res chain seq x y z
N MET A 1 -24.66 -2.82 -24.18
CA MET A 1 -24.25 -4.07 -24.86
C MET A 1 -24.36 -3.88 -26.35
N GLN A 2 -23.24 -3.99 -27.07
CA GLN A 2 -23.14 -4.43 -28.45
C GLN A 2 -21.64 -4.49 -28.78
N SER A 3 -21.10 -5.68 -28.56
CA SER A 3 -19.88 -6.17 -29.21
C SER A 3 -20.19 -6.35 -30.69
N ALA A 4 -19.26 -6.01 -31.60
CA ALA A 4 -18.77 -6.96 -32.60
C ALA A 4 -17.87 -6.30 -33.66
N MET A 5 -16.93 -7.12 -34.13
CA MET A 5 -16.22 -7.10 -35.41
C MET A 5 -15.06 -6.11 -35.59
N PHE A 6 -13.94 -6.53 -35.01
CA PHE A 6 -12.64 -6.60 -35.68
C PHE A 6 -12.77 -6.77 -37.21
N LEU A 7 -12.27 -5.80 -37.98
CA LEU A 7 -11.91 -6.00 -39.38
C LEU A 7 -10.45 -5.58 -39.55
N THR A 8 -9.59 -6.58 -39.44
CA THR A 8 -8.17 -6.52 -39.76
C THR A 8 -8.04 -6.31 -41.27
N VAL A 9 -7.56 -5.14 -41.70
CA VAL A 9 -7.02 -4.97 -43.05
C VAL A 9 -5.67 -5.66 -43.09
N HIS A 10 -5.63 -6.79 -43.79
CA HIS A 10 -4.39 -7.44 -44.20
C HIS A 10 -3.66 -6.54 -45.18
N HIS A 11 -2.57 -5.92 -44.71
CA HIS A 11 -1.52 -5.46 -45.60
C HIS A 11 -0.55 -6.62 -45.76
N ASP A 12 -0.63 -7.25 -46.93
CA ASP A 12 0.33 -8.21 -47.43
C ASP A 12 1.70 -7.51 -47.54
N CYS A 13 2.62 -7.87 -46.67
CA CYS A 13 4.04 -7.56 -46.79
C CYS A 13 4.75 -8.89 -46.58
N GLY A 14 5.24 -9.46 -47.69
CA GLY A 14 5.75 -10.81 -47.75
C GLY A 14 6.86 -11.12 -46.73
N PRO A 15 7.05 -12.39 -46.36
CA PRO A 15 8.14 -12.78 -45.50
C PRO A 15 9.44 -12.67 -46.29
N MET A 16 10.26 -11.67 -45.96
CA MET A 16 11.69 -11.77 -46.25
C MET A 16 12.27 -12.78 -45.27
N ASP A 17 12.49 -14.01 -45.74
CA ASP A 17 13.36 -14.97 -45.09
C ASP A 17 14.77 -14.39 -44.99
N LYS A 18 15.06 -13.74 -43.85
CA LYS A 18 16.44 -13.52 -43.41
C LYS A 18 16.82 -14.67 -42.51
N SER A 19 17.34 -15.71 -43.17
CA SER A 19 18.25 -16.66 -42.56
C SER A 19 19.37 -15.91 -41.84
N ALA A 20 19.36 -15.98 -40.51
CA ALA A 20 20.54 -15.81 -39.68
C ALA A 20 20.43 -16.87 -38.59
N GLY A 21 21.12 -18.00 -38.79
CA GLY A 21 21.03 -19.18 -37.94
C GLY A 21 21.32 -18.84 -36.48
N THR A 22 20.28 -18.86 -35.64
CA THR A 22 20.45 -19.00 -34.20
C THR A 22 20.62 -20.47 -33.90
N GLY A 23 21.87 -20.94 -33.95
CA GLY A 23 22.22 -22.24 -33.40
C GLY A 23 21.76 -22.33 -31.93
N PRO A 24 21.48 -23.55 -31.41
CA PRO A 24 20.95 -23.79 -30.06
C PRO A 24 21.77 -23.11 -28.94
N LYS A 25 23.04 -22.80 -29.19
CA LYS A 25 23.93 -22.11 -28.26
C LYS A 25 23.57 -20.64 -27.98
N SER A 26 22.93 -19.94 -28.92
CA SER A 26 22.59 -18.51 -28.77
C SER A 26 21.38 -18.29 -27.86
N GLU A 27 20.36 -19.14 -28.01
CA GLU A 27 19.22 -19.19 -27.09
C GLU A 27 19.64 -19.70 -25.72
N GLU A 28 20.49 -20.73 -25.66
CA GLU A 28 21.02 -21.24 -24.40
C GLU A 28 21.81 -20.17 -23.63
N LYS A 29 22.64 -19.37 -24.32
CA LYS A 29 23.37 -18.25 -23.71
C LYS A 29 22.42 -17.15 -23.20
N ARG A 30 21.35 -16.86 -23.93
CA ARG A 30 20.32 -15.90 -23.52
C ARG A 30 19.53 -16.40 -22.32
N GLU A 31 19.13 -17.67 -22.31
CA GLU A 31 18.45 -18.30 -21.18
C GLU A 31 19.36 -18.40 -19.95
N LYS A 32 20.65 -18.68 -20.14
CA LYS A 32 21.65 -18.65 -19.06
C LYS A 32 21.78 -17.24 -18.48
N MET A 33 21.82 -16.21 -19.33
CA MET A 33 21.88 -14.81 -18.90
C MET A 33 20.62 -14.38 -18.15
N LYS A 34 19.42 -14.75 -18.64
CA LYS A 34 18.15 -14.52 -17.94
C LYS A 34 18.13 -15.22 -16.58
N ARG A 35 18.59 -16.47 -16.49
CA ARG A 35 18.67 -17.21 -15.22
C ARG A 35 19.64 -16.54 -14.25
N THR A 36 20.77 -16.01 -14.72
CA THR A 36 21.72 -15.26 -13.87
C THR A 36 21.10 -13.96 -13.37
N LEU A 37 20.46 -13.19 -14.25
CA LEU A 37 19.73 -11.98 -13.87
C LEU A 37 18.63 -12.32 -12.87
N LEU A 38 17.93 -13.45 -13.09
CA LEU A 38 16.84 -13.90 -12.23
C LEU A 38 17.31 -14.22 -10.80
N LYS A 39 18.48 -14.84 -10.71
CA LYS A 39 19.11 -15.19 -9.44
C LYS A 39 19.59 -13.95 -8.70
N ASP A 40 20.22 -13.00 -9.41
CA ASP A 40 20.73 -11.76 -8.82
C ASP A 40 19.60 -10.94 -8.20
N TRP A 41 18.48 -10.71 -8.91
CA TRP A 41 17.39 -9.93 -8.34
C TRP A 41 16.71 -10.63 -7.16
N LYS A 42 16.62 -11.96 -7.16
CA LYS A 42 16.06 -12.72 -6.02
C LYS A 42 16.93 -12.56 -4.77
N THR A 43 18.26 -12.64 -4.92
CA THR A 43 19.19 -12.42 -3.81
C THR A 43 19.08 -10.99 -3.28
N ARG A 44 19.04 -10.00 -4.18
CA ARG A 44 18.91 -8.59 -3.78
C ARG A 44 17.58 -8.35 -3.06
N LEU A 45 16.47 -8.88 -3.57
CA LEU A 45 15.17 -8.77 -2.91
C LEU A 45 15.14 -9.48 -1.55
N SER A 46 15.77 -10.66 -1.43
CA SER A 46 15.89 -11.38 -0.17
C SER A 46 16.63 -10.57 0.88
N TYR A 47 17.70 -9.86 0.51
CA TYR A 47 18.43 -8.99 1.42
C TYR A 47 17.54 -7.84 1.92
N PHE A 48 16.79 -7.20 1.02
CA PHE A 48 15.84 -6.16 1.38
C PHE A 48 14.76 -6.67 2.34
N LEU A 49 14.21 -7.87 2.11
CA LEU A 49 13.22 -8.49 3.00
C LEU A 49 13.82 -8.85 4.38
N GLN A 50 15.02 -9.43 4.40
CA GLN A 50 15.69 -9.82 5.66
C GLN A 50 16.00 -8.59 6.53
N ASN A 51 16.39 -7.47 5.92
CA ASN A 51 16.68 -6.22 6.65
C ASN A 51 15.42 -5.56 7.25
N SER A 52 14.21 -5.91 6.78
CA SER A 52 12.96 -5.45 7.39
C SER A 52 12.58 -6.20 8.68
N SER A 53 13.25 -7.31 8.99
CA SER A 53 13.01 -8.13 10.18
C SER A 53 14.23 -8.11 11.11
N SER A 54 14.35 -7.08 11.94
CA SER A 54 15.37 -7.04 13.00
C SER A 54 14.99 -7.95 14.19
N PRO A 55 15.85 -8.89 14.63
CA PRO A 55 15.67 -9.63 15.86
C PRO A 55 16.42 -8.93 17.01
N GLY A 56 15.73 -8.07 17.76
CA GLY A 56 16.27 -7.42 18.97
C GLY A 56 15.67 -7.99 20.27
N LYS A 57 16.49 -8.65 21.10
CA LYS A 57 16.17 -9.09 22.48
C LYS A 57 16.37 -7.95 23.51
N PRO A 58 15.91 -8.09 24.78
CA PRO A 58 15.20 -7.04 25.51
C PRO A 58 16.08 -6.22 26.46
N LYS A 59 15.77 -4.94 26.67
CA LYS A 59 16.12 -4.20 27.90
C LYS A 59 14.98 -3.27 28.35
N THR A 60 14.84 -3.24 29.66
CA THR A 60 13.84 -2.60 30.51
C THR A 60 13.72 -1.09 30.29
N GLY A 61 12.51 -0.63 30.00
CA GLY A 61 12.13 0.78 29.94
C GLY A 61 10.72 0.89 29.37
N LYS A 62 9.86 1.70 30.00
CA LYS A 62 8.42 1.89 29.73
C LYS A 62 7.99 1.54 28.29
N LYS A 63 7.17 0.49 28.15
CA LYS A 63 6.59 0.03 26.88
C LYS A 63 5.59 1.06 26.35
N SER A 64 6.04 2.07 25.61
CA SER A 64 5.23 2.54 24.48
C SER A 64 5.27 1.40 23.45
N LYS A 65 4.15 0.69 23.29
CA LYS A 65 4.00 -0.32 22.23
C LYS A 65 4.46 0.32 20.92
N PRO A 66 5.31 -0.33 20.10
CA PRO A 66 5.49 0.11 18.73
C PRO A 66 4.10 0.14 18.12
N GLN A 67 3.62 1.32 17.73
CA GLN A 67 2.38 1.47 16.97
C GLN A 67 2.64 0.79 15.64
N THR A 68 2.41 -0.52 15.59
CA THR A 68 2.34 -1.27 14.35
C THR A 68 1.09 -0.74 13.66
N PHE A 69 1.29 0.21 12.74
CA PHE A 69 0.28 0.61 11.79
C PHE A 69 -0.01 -0.61 10.92
N ILE A 70 -0.92 -1.47 11.38
CA ILE A 70 -1.47 -2.54 10.58
C ILE A 70 -2.23 -1.83 9.48
N LYS A 71 -1.77 -2.03 8.23
CA LYS A 71 -2.46 -1.50 7.06
C LYS A 71 -3.88 -2.11 7.06
N PRO A 72 -4.93 -1.27 6.98
CA PRO A 72 -6.30 -1.75 7.03
C PRO A 72 -6.58 -2.67 5.85
N SER A 73 -7.52 -3.60 6.05
CA SER A 73 -7.96 -4.47 4.96
C SER A 73 -8.69 -3.64 3.88
N PRO A 74 -8.72 -4.08 2.62
CA PRO A 74 -9.48 -3.39 1.59
C PRO A 74 -10.97 -3.27 1.93
N GLU A 75 -11.53 -4.28 2.59
CA GLU A 75 -12.93 -4.28 3.05
C GLU A 75 -13.16 -3.22 4.13
N GLU A 76 -12.28 -3.10 5.12
CA GLU A 76 -12.36 -2.05 6.15
C GLU A 76 -12.29 -0.65 5.51
N ALA A 77 -11.37 -0.47 4.56
CA ALA A 77 -11.21 0.81 3.87
C ALA A 77 -12.42 1.21 3.01
N GLN A 78 -13.21 0.23 2.51
CA GLN A 78 -14.45 0.51 1.80
C GLN A 78 -15.53 1.09 2.74
N LEU A 79 -15.62 0.59 3.97
CA LEU A 79 -16.60 1.08 4.96
C LEU A 79 -16.41 2.55 5.31
N TRP A 80 -15.18 3.07 5.22
CA TRP A 80 -14.90 4.49 5.48
C TRP A 80 -15.62 5.44 4.54
N ALA A 81 -15.92 5.00 3.31
CA ALA A 81 -16.69 5.78 2.34
C ALA A 81 -18.21 5.70 2.59
N GLU A 82 -18.66 4.67 3.30
CA GLU A 82 -20.07 4.45 3.62
C GLU A 82 -20.51 5.25 4.85
N ALA A 83 -19.65 5.32 5.87
CA ALA A 83 -19.94 6.05 7.09
C ALA A 83 -18.68 6.74 7.66
N PHE A 84 -18.86 8.01 8.03
CA PHE A 84 -17.78 8.82 8.61
C PHE A 84 -17.32 8.27 9.96
N ASP A 85 -18.23 7.70 10.75
CA ASP A 85 -17.88 7.10 12.04
C ASP A 85 -16.92 5.90 11.89
N GLU A 86 -17.06 5.09 10.82
CA GLU A 86 -16.17 3.96 10.54
C GLU A 86 -14.74 4.42 10.23
N LEU A 87 -14.62 5.53 9.47
CA LEU A 87 -13.34 6.18 9.19
C LEU A 87 -12.65 6.64 10.48
N LEU A 88 -13.41 7.24 11.41
CA LEU A 88 -12.85 7.80 12.65
C LEU A 88 -12.60 6.75 13.74
N ALA A 89 -13.32 5.63 13.72
CA ALA A 89 -13.09 4.49 14.59
C ALA A 89 -11.75 3.80 14.29
N SER A 90 -11.34 3.76 13.01
CA SER A 90 -10.05 3.23 12.60
C SER A 90 -8.90 4.21 12.91
N LYS A 91 -7.87 3.74 13.63
CA LYS A 91 -6.66 4.55 13.88
C LYS A 91 -5.95 4.95 12.58
N TYR A 92 -5.99 4.07 11.58
CA TYR A 92 -5.40 4.36 10.28
C TYR A 92 -6.29 5.32 9.48
N GLY A 93 -7.61 5.11 9.48
CA GLY A 93 -8.58 5.98 8.83
C GLY A 93 -8.47 7.43 9.33
N LEU A 94 -8.47 7.63 10.65
CA LEU A 94 -8.30 8.96 11.24
C LEU A 94 -6.94 9.61 10.87
N ALA A 95 -5.86 8.83 10.84
CA ALA A 95 -4.55 9.36 10.45
C ALA A 95 -4.52 9.77 8.97
N ALA A 96 -5.11 8.97 8.09
CA ALA A 96 -5.25 9.28 6.67
C ALA A 96 -6.11 10.52 6.44
N PHE A 97 -7.25 10.63 7.14
CA PHE A 97 -8.13 11.78 7.03
C PHE A 97 -7.48 13.07 7.54
N ARG A 98 -6.74 13.01 8.65
CA ARG A 98 -5.92 14.15 9.11
C ARG A 98 -4.86 14.55 8.09
N ALA A 99 -4.20 13.59 7.43
CA ALA A 99 -3.23 13.90 6.39
C ALA A 99 -3.89 14.58 5.17
N PHE A 100 -5.08 14.12 4.77
CA PHE A 100 -5.89 14.74 3.73
C PHE A 100 -6.29 16.18 4.08
N LEU A 101 -6.82 16.42 5.28
CA LEU A 101 -7.21 17.78 5.68
C LEU A 101 -6.01 18.73 5.77
N LYS A 102 -4.83 18.23 6.18
CA LYS A 102 -3.59 19.01 6.16
C LYS A 102 -3.16 19.42 4.76
N SER A 103 -3.34 18.56 3.75
CA SER A 103 -3.05 18.94 2.36
C SER A 103 -4.02 20.00 1.83
N GLU A 104 -5.21 20.07 2.40
CA GLU A 104 -6.25 21.05 2.09
C GLU A 104 -6.26 22.23 3.09
N PHE A 105 -5.25 22.33 3.98
CA PHE A 105 -5.11 23.38 5.01
C PHE A 105 -6.37 23.59 5.87
N CYS A 106 -7.05 22.51 6.24
CA CYS A 106 -8.31 22.55 6.99
C CYS A 106 -8.38 21.50 8.12
N GLU A 107 -7.22 21.09 8.65
CA GLU A 107 -7.12 20.11 9.73
C GLU A 107 -7.75 20.54 11.05
N GLU A 108 -7.94 21.84 11.27
CA GLU A 108 -8.59 22.39 12.46
C GLU A 108 -10.04 21.90 12.60
N ASN A 109 -10.70 21.57 11.49
CA ASN A 109 -12.07 21.06 11.50
C ASN A 109 -12.19 19.73 12.23
N ILE A 110 -11.29 18.78 11.96
CA ILE A 110 -11.32 17.48 12.63
C ILE A 110 -10.80 17.58 14.07
N GLU A 111 -9.86 18.48 14.34
CA GLU A 111 -9.38 18.74 15.69
C GLU A 111 -10.50 19.29 16.59
N PHE A 112 -11.26 20.27 16.09
CA PHE A 112 -12.42 20.82 16.79
C PHE A 112 -13.49 19.75 17.02
N TRP A 113 -13.84 18.98 15.99
CA TRP A 113 -14.84 17.91 16.13
C TRP A 113 -14.45 16.88 17.20
N LEU A 114 -13.20 16.43 17.20
CA LEU A 114 -12.72 15.47 18.21
C LEU A 114 -12.70 16.06 19.62
N ALA A 115 -12.31 17.33 19.77
CA ALA A 115 -12.37 18.01 21.05
C ALA A 115 -13.81 18.11 21.57
N CYS A 116 -14.78 18.35 20.69
CA CYS A 116 -16.20 18.32 21.05
C CYS A 116 -16.66 16.92 21.48
N GLU A 117 -16.24 15.87 20.78
CA GLU A 117 -16.58 14.49 21.17
C GLU A 117 -16.00 14.11 22.54
N ASP A 118 -14.78 14.53 22.84
CA ASP A 118 -14.17 14.26 24.15
C ASP A 118 -14.80 15.11 25.27
N PHE A 119 -15.21 16.34 24.97
CA PHE A 119 -15.98 17.16 25.90
C PHE A 119 -17.35 16.56 26.22
N LYS A 120 -18.04 15.99 25.22
CA LYS A 120 -19.31 15.28 25.43
C LYS A 120 -19.17 14.12 26.41
N LYS A 121 -18.03 13.40 26.36
CA LYS A 121 -17.75 12.26 27.24
C LYS A 121 -17.41 12.67 28.69
N THR A 122 -16.91 13.88 28.91
CA THR A 122 -16.46 14.35 30.24
C THR A 122 -17.59 14.91 31.12
N LYS A 123 -18.78 15.18 30.57
CA LYS A 123 -19.95 15.68 31.34
C LYS A 123 -20.55 14.70 32.35
N SER A 124 -20.02 13.49 32.49
CA SER A 124 -20.41 12.52 33.52
C SER A 124 -19.63 12.66 34.83
N GLN A 125 -18.62 13.53 34.91
CA GLN A 125 -18.01 13.89 36.20
C GLN A 125 -18.75 15.07 36.82
N PRO A 126 -19.35 14.93 38.01
CA PRO A 126 -19.98 16.05 38.69
C PRO A 126 -18.91 17.10 38.94
N ARG A 127 -19.21 18.32 38.53
CA ARG A 127 -18.40 19.50 38.77
C ARG A 127 -18.17 19.60 40.27
N SER A 128 -16.96 19.27 40.75
CA SER A 128 -16.58 19.52 42.13
C SER A 128 -16.48 21.03 42.29
N THR A 129 -17.58 21.65 42.71
CA THR A 129 -17.61 23.02 43.20
C THR A 129 -16.81 23.05 44.49
N ALA A 130 -15.68 23.77 44.47
CA ALA A 130 -15.01 24.23 45.67
C ALA A 130 -15.78 25.40 46.29
#